data_AF-A0A3D5UZ01-F1
#
_entry.id   AF-A0A3D5UZ01-F1
#
_cell.length_a   1.000
_cell.length_b   1.000
_cell.length_c   1.000
_cell.angle_alpha   90.00
_cell.angle_beta   90.00
_cell.angle_gamma   90.00
#
_symmetry.space_group_name_H-M   'P 1'
#
loop_
_entity.id
_entity.type
_entity.pdbx_description
1 polymer ?
#
loop_
_entity_poly.entity_id
_entity_poly.type
_entity_poly.pdbx_seq_one_letter_code
_entity_poly.pdbx_strand_id
1 'polypeptide(L)'
;MALTEAQAAALVDGLEDDAATLHAIVHGPEDETVPTDNGDVPTAAKVMADTADAIEQLGEDQIADYLANAENEITMALAAAEA
;
A
#
# COMPACT_ATOMS: atom_id res chain seq x y z
N MET A 1 -32.40 -5.11 -28.86
CA MET A 1 -33.41 -5.80 -28.01
C MET A 1 -33.47 -5.06 -26.69
N ALA A 2 -34.67 -4.79 -26.17
CA ALA A 2 -34.82 -4.29 -24.81
C ALA A 2 -34.61 -5.45 -23.83
N LEU A 3 -34.07 -5.16 -22.65
CA LEU A 3 -33.99 -6.12 -21.54
C LEU A 3 -35.41 -6.48 -21.08
N THR A 4 -35.60 -7.73 -20.66
CA THR A 4 -36.81 -8.07 -19.91
C THR A 4 -36.75 -7.44 -18.51
N GLU A 5 -37.89 -7.31 -17.85
CA GLU A 5 -37.97 -6.77 -16.49
C GLU A 5 -37.07 -7.54 -15.50
N ALA A 6 -37.03 -8.88 -15.61
CA ALA A 6 -36.16 -9.72 -14.80
C ALA A 6 -34.66 -9.49 -15.09
N GLN A 7 -34.28 -9.26 -16.35
CA GLN A 7 -32.89 -8.95 -16.71
C GLN A 7 -32.48 -7.55 -16.22
N ALA A 8 -33.42 -6.59 -16.27
CA ALA A 8 -33.18 -5.26 -15.74
C ALA A 8 -33.01 -5.28 -14.21
N ALA A 9 -33.84 -6.03 -13.49
CA ALA A 9 -33.71 -6.19 -12.04
C ALA A 9 -32.37 -6.83 -11.65
N ALA A 10 -32.00 -7.96 -12.28
CA ALA A 10 -30.73 -8.62 -11.99
C ALA A 10 -29.50 -7.73 -12.30
N LEU A 11 -29.59 -6.88 -13.32
CA LEU A 11 -28.54 -5.91 -13.62
C LEU A 11 -28.45 -4.83 -12.53
N VAL A 12 -29.59 -4.33 -12.04
CA VAL A 12 -29.61 -3.33 -10.96
C VAL A 12 -29.00 -3.91 -9.69
N ASP A 13 -29.38 -5.13 -9.30
CA ASP A 13 -28.83 -5.80 -8.11
C ASP A 13 -27.30 -5.91 -8.21
N GLY A 14 -26.77 -6.34 -9.36
CA GLY A 14 -25.32 -6.42 -9.57
C GLY A 14 -24.63 -5.05 -9.52
N LEU A 15 -25.26 -4.00 -10.05
CA LEU A 15 -24.73 -2.64 -9.96
C LEU A 15 -24.73 -2.10 -8.52
N GLU A 16 -25.70 -2.49 -7.70
CA GLU A 16 -25.75 -2.12 -6.28
C GLU A 16 -24.62 -2.81 -5.50
N ASP A 17 -24.37 -4.09 -5.77
CA ASP A 17 -23.26 -4.84 -5.17
C ASP A 17 -21.89 -4.27 -5.59
N ASP A 18 -21.73 -3.95 -6.88
CA ASP A 18 -20.51 -3.30 -7.41
C ASP A 18 -20.31 -1.91 -6.76
N ALA A 19 -21.39 -1.13 -6.63
CA ALA A 19 -21.33 0.18 -6.00
C ALA A 19 -20.95 0.09 -4.52
N ALA A 20 -21.49 -0.89 -3.79
CA ALA A 20 -21.11 -1.14 -2.40
C ALA A 20 -19.64 -1.53 -2.27
N THR A 21 -19.15 -2.41 -3.15
CA THR A 21 -17.75 -2.84 -3.19
C THR A 21 -16.82 -1.66 -3.46
N LEU A 22 -17.13 -0.82 -4.45
CA LEU A 22 -16.36 0.38 -4.76
C LEU A 22 -16.40 1.40 -3.62
N HIS A 23 -17.56 1.57 -2.98
CA HIS A 23 -17.69 2.46 -1.82
C HIS A 23 -16.78 2.00 -0.67
N ALA A 24 -16.74 0.70 -0.38
CA ALA A 24 -15.86 0.14 0.63
C ALA A 24 -14.37 0.33 0.29
N ILE A 25 -13.97 0.15 -0.97
CA ILE A 25 -12.58 0.38 -1.40
C ILE A 25 -12.20 1.86 -1.21
N VAL A 26 -13.09 2.80 -1.54
CA VAL A 26 -12.79 4.24 -1.46
C VAL A 26 -12.84 4.78 -0.03
N HIS A 27 -13.77 4.29 0.79
CA HIS A 27 -14.08 4.86 2.11
C HIS A 27 -13.77 3.94 3.30
N GLY A 28 -13.24 2.75 3.05
CA GLY A 28 -12.84 1.82 4.11
C GLY A 28 -11.62 2.30 4.90
N PRO A 29 -11.35 1.67 6.06
CA PRO A 29 -10.30 2.08 6.99
C PRO A 29 -8.90 1.73 6.48
N GLU A 30 -7.87 2.28 7.12
CA GLU A 30 -6.47 2.20 6.69
C GLU A 30 -5.78 0.84 6.87
N ASP A 31 -6.42 -0.10 7.58
CA ASP A 31 -5.89 -1.42 7.90
C ASP A 31 -6.62 -2.57 7.19
N GLU A 32 -7.55 -2.26 6.28
CA GLU A 32 -8.41 -3.25 5.65
C GLU A 32 -8.15 -3.44 4.14
N THR A 33 -8.61 -4.59 3.67
CA THR A 33 -8.76 -4.93 2.25
C THR A 33 -10.21 -5.37 2.00
N VAL A 34 -10.71 -5.10 0.80
CA VAL A 34 -12.06 -5.47 0.36
C VAL A 34 -11.95 -6.67 -0.59
N PRO A 35 -12.63 -7.79 -0.31
CA PRO A 35 -12.61 -8.95 -1.19
C PRO A 35 -13.33 -8.65 -2.51
N THR A 36 -12.72 -9.00 -3.63
CA THR A 36 -13.31 -8.91 -4.97
C THR A 36 -13.13 -10.23 -5.70
N ASP A 37 -13.82 -10.40 -6.83
CA ASP A 37 -13.70 -11.59 -7.68
C ASP A 37 -12.26 -11.87 -8.16
N ASN A 38 -11.40 -10.83 -8.20
CA ASN A 38 -10.00 -10.94 -8.62
C ASN A 38 -9.01 -10.91 -7.44
N GLY A 39 -9.51 -11.12 -6.21
CA GLY A 39 -8.73 -11.08 -4.98
C GLY A 39 -8.99 -9.83 -4.15
N ASP A 40 -8.27 -9.71 -3.04
CA ASP A 40 -8.46 -8.63 -2.10
C ASP A 40 -7.82 -7.33 -2.61
N VAL A 41 -8.60 -6.25 -2.61
CA VAL A 41 -8.16 -4.91 -3.02
C VAL A 41 -8.02 -4.04 -1.77
N PRO A 42 -6.85 -3.42 -1.51
CA PRO A 42 -6.69 -2.53 -0.36
C PRO A 42 -7.59 -1.30 -0.47
N THR A 43 -8.02 -0.79 0.67
CA THR A 43 -8.73 0.49 0.70
C THR A 43 -7.80 1.63 0.26
N ALA A 44 -8.39 2.74 -0.18
CA ALA A 44 -7.61 3.93 -0.52
C ALA A 44 -6.80 4.44 0.69
N ALA A 45 -7.39 4.40 1.89
CA ALA A 45 -6.72 4.79 3.12
C ALA A 45 -5.50 3.88 3.40
N LYS A 46 -5.64 2.57 3.21
CA LYS A 46 -4.55 1.61 3.40
C LYS A 46 -3.38 1.88 2.46
N VAL A 47 -3.65 2.10 1.18
CA VAL A 47 -2.60 2.41 0.19
C VAL A 47 -1.83 3.66 0.61
N MET A 48 -2.52 4.69 1.11
CA MET A 48 -1.86 5.92 1.58
C MET A 48 -1.00 5.68 2.83
N ALA A 49 -1.49 4.91 3.80
CA ALA A 49 -0.75 4.55 5.01
C ALA A 49 0.49 3.71 4.67
N ASP A 50 0.32 2.63 3.91
CA ASP A 50 1.42 1.75 3.48
C ASP A 50 2.49 2.54 2.68
N THR A 51 2.06 3.53 1.87
CA THR A 51 2.99 4.41 1.13
C THR A 51 3.76 5.34 2.07
N ALA A 52 3.10 5.91 3.08
CA ALA A 52 3.75 6.76 4.07
C ALA A 52 4.81 5.97 4.86
N ASP A 53 4.44 4.78 5.35
CA ASP A 53 5.35 3.88 6.08
C ASP A 53 6.57 3.49 5.23
N ALA A 54 6.35 3.20 3.94
CA ALA A 54 7.44 2.88 3.02
C ALA A 54 8.39 4.08 2.82
N ILE A 55 7.87 5.30 2.75
CA ILE A 55 8.69 6.52 2.63
C ILE A 55 9.52 6.75 3.90
N GLU A 56 8.93 6.56 5.08
CA GLU A 56 9.64 6.70 6.36
C GLU A 56 10.80 5.69 6.47
N GLN A 57 10.55 4.43 6.11
CA GLN A 57 11.58 3.38 6.15
C GLN A 57 12.71 3.61 5.14
N LEU A 58 12.41 4.15 3.95
CA LEU A 58 13.43 4.50 2.97
C LEU A 58 14.38 5.60 3.46
N GLY A 59 13.93 6.48 4.36
CA GLY A 59 14.70 7.59 4.88
C GLY A 59 15.64 7.24 6.03
N GLU A 60 15.23 6.38 6.96
CA GLU A 60 15.99 6.18 8.21
C GLU A 60 16.94 4.99 8.16
N ASP A 61 16.50 3.84 7.65
CA ASP A 61 17.30 2.60 7.66
C ASP A 61 18.50 2.71 6.72
N GLN A 62 18.30 3.28 5.53
CA GLN A 62 19.40 3.46 4.57
C GLN A 62 20.44 4.46 5.09
N ILE A 63 20.01 5.53 5.76
CA ILE A 63 20.93 6.54 6.32
C ILE A 63 21.75 5.94 7.45
N ALA A 64 21.11 5.15 8.33
CA ALA A 64 21.81 4.45 9.42
C ALA A 64 22.90 3.51 8.90
N ASP A 65 22.58 2.70 7.88
CA ASP A 65 23.55 1.80 7.23
C ASP A 65 24.71 2.57 6.56
N TYR A 66 24.42 3.66 5.86
CA TYR A 66 25.45 4.51 5.24
C TYR A 66 26.39 5.13 6.28
N LEU A 67 25.85 5.63 7.39
CA LEU A 67 26.65 6.23 8.47
C LEU A 67 27.52 5.18 9.17
N ALA A 68 26.95 4.01 9.50
CA ALA A 68 27.71 2.93 10.13
C ALA A 68 28.88 2.45 9.24
N ASN A 69 28.67 2.36 7.93
CA ASN A 69 29.73 2.02 6.98
C ASN A 69 30.81 3.11 6.92
N ALA A 70 30.40 4.38 6.83
CA ALA A 70 31.34 5.52 6.80
C ALA A 70 32.19 5.61 8.07
N GLU A 71 31.60 5.40 9.26
CA GLU A 71 32.32 5.39 10.53
C GLU A 71 33.38 4.29 10.58
N ASN A 72 33.05 3.09 10.07
CA ASN A 72 33.97 1.98 10.02
C ASN A 72 35.15 2.26 9.09
N GLU A 73 34.90 2.82 7.90
CA GLU A 73 35.94 3.22 6.95
C GLU A 73 36.89 4.28 7.55
N ILE A 74 36.34 5.30 8.23
CA ILE A 74 37.14 6.34 8.91
C ILE A 74 37.99 5.72 10.02
N THR A 75 37.41 4.84 10.83
CA THR A 75 38.12 4.18 11.94
C THR A 75 39.29 3.34 11.43
N MET A 76 39.08 2.58 10.36
CA MET A 76 40.14 1.79 9.72
C MET A 76 41.24 2.68 9.14
N ALA A 77 40.87 3.80 8.49
CA ALA A 77 41.84 4.74 7.93
C ALA A 77 42.68 5.41 9.02
N LEU A 78 42.08 5.75 10.17
CA LEU A 78 42.80 6.33 11.31
C LEU A 78 43.80 5.33 11.90
N ALA A 79 43.37 4.09 12.13
CA ALA A 79 44.22 3.02 12.66
C ALA A 79 45.42 2.73 11.73
N ALA A 80 45.22 2.81 10.41
CA ALA A 80 46.28 2.67 9.43
C ALA A 80 47.26 3.86 9.40
N ALA A 81 46.83 5.06 9.80
CA ALA A 81 47.67 6.25 9.85
C ALA A 81 48.54 6.33 11.11
N GLU A 82 48.16 5.60 12.18
CA GLU A 82 48.90 5.52 13.45
C GLU A 82 49.92 4.35 13.51
N ALA A 83 49.91 3.46 12.51
CA ALA A 83 50.79 2.28 12.39
C ALA A 83 52.07 2.58 11.59
#